data_AF-A0A7J3B869-F1
#
_entry.id   AF-A0A7J3B869-F1
#
_cell.length_a   1.000
_cell.length_b   1.000
_cell.length_c   1.000
_cell.angle_alpha   90.00
_cell.angle_beta   90.00
_cell.angle_gamma   90.00
#
_symmetry.space_group_name_H-M   'P 1'
#
loop_
_entity.id
_entity.type
_entity.pdbx_description
1 polymer ?
#
loop_
_entity_poly.entity_id
_entity_poly.type
_entity_poly.pdbx_seq_one_letter_code
_entity_poly.pdbx_strand_id
1 'polypeptide(L)'
;GEVKKGLSQEETVDAIRDLNGIAVVAHPYRKITGVGKRFRDIYDAVEAKNGRCSRKCNERALSLSREMLKPFTAGSDAHFYEEIGRVYLEVEGSDEESLRKEIISGNSKLSGNDLSLKGSISLYLKLGRDYVSRGFRRI
;
A
#
# COMPACT_ATOMS: atom_id res chain seq x y z
N GLY A 1 13.89 8.37 12.59
CA GLY A 1 12.96 8.97 13.58
C GLY A 1 11.65 8.20 13.59
N GLU A 2 10.69 8.58 14.41
CA GLU A 2 9.35 7.95 14.45
C GLU A 2 8.27 9.02 14.21
N VAL A 3 7.24 8.66 13.45
CA VAL A 3 6.06 9.49 13.25
C VAL A 3 5.07 9.22 14.39
N LYS A 4 4.69 10.26 15.13
CA LYS A 4 3.79 10.13 16.28
C LYS A 4 2.39 9.66 15.85
N LYS A 5 1.74 8.88 16.73
CA LYS A 5 0.35 8.46 16.54
C LYS A 5 -0.62 9.61 16.86
N GLY A 6 -1.81 9.56 16.25
CA GLY A 6 -2.91 10.50 16.54
C GLY A 6 -2.83 11.85 15.81
N LEU A 7 -1.88 11.99 14.87
CA LEU A 7 -1.73 13.16 14.01
C LEU A 7 -2.83 13.23 12.94
N SER A 8 -3.08 14.43 12.42
CA SER A 8 -3.83 14.62 11.17
C SER A 8 -3.07 14.05 9.97
N GLN A 9 -3.73 13.97 8.81
CA GLN A 9 -3.06 13.47 7.59
C GLN A 9 -1.93 14.40 7.16
N GLU A 10 -2.16 15.71 7.22
CA GLU A 10 -1.16 16.74 6.93
C GLU A 10 0.07 16.60 7.83
N GLU A 11 -0.13 16.61 9.14
CA GLU A 11 0.97 16.48 10.11
C GLU A 11 1.71 15.15 9.94
N THR A 12 1.00 14.07 9.60
CA THR A 12 1.61 12.77 9.33
C THR A 12 2.48 12.82 8.08
N VAL A 13 1.98 13.41 7.00
CA VAL A 13 2.72 13.54 5.73
C VAL A 13 3.96 14.42 5.91
N ASP A 14 3.82 15.56 6.59
CA ASP A 14 4.94 16.46 6.84
C ASP A 14 6.00 15.80 7.73
N ALA A 15 5.58 15.09 8.80
CA ALA A 15 6.51 14.34 9.63
C ALA A 15 7.23 13.20 8.87
N ILE A 16 6.58 12.56 7.89
CA ILE A 16 7.23 11.58 7.02
C ILE A 16 8.29 12.26 6.15
N ARG A 17 7.98 13.43 5.57
CA ARG A 17 8.91 14.21 4.73
C ARG A 17 10.11 14.72 5.52
N ASP A 18 9.91 15.18 6.76
CA ASP A 18 10.98 15.60 7.66
C ASP A 18 11.97 14.46 7.98
N LEU A 19 11.50 13.22 7.91
CA LEU A 19 12.31 12.00 8.04
C LEU A 19 12.87 11.49 6.71
N ASN A 20 12.77 12.30 5.64
CA ASN A 20 13.13 11.96 4.27
C ASN A 20 12.41 10.70 3.74
N GLY A 21 11.19 10.45 4.22
CA GLY A 21 10.35 9.35 3.77
C GLY A 21 9.46 9.72 2.57
N ILE A 22 8.66 8.74 2.13
CA ILE A 22 7.65 8.90 1.08
C ILE A 22 6.29 8.60 1.69
N ALA A 23 5.39 9.57 1.69
CA ALA A 23 4.03 9.35 2.16
C ALA A 23 3.17 8.74 1.05
N VAL A 24 2.68 7.52 1.29
CA VAL A 24 1.92 6.73 0.30
C VAL A 24 0.46 6.58 0.71
N VAL A 25 -0.46 6.81 -0.23
CA VAL A 25 -1.86 6.39 -0.07
C VAL A 25 -1.94 4.85 -0.15
N ALA A 26 -1.97 4.19 1.01
CA ALA A 26 -1.98 2.73 1.09
C ALA A 26 -3.31 2.13 0.61
N HIS A 27 -3.22 1.17 -0.32
CA HIS A 27 -4.29 0.31 -0.85
C HIS A 27 -5.69 0.97 -0.85
N PRO A 28 -5.89 2.08 -1.59
CA PRO A 28 -7.07 2.95 -1.46
C PRO A 28 -8.39 2.22 -1.72
N TYR A 29 -8.38 1.20 -2.58
CA TYR A 29 -9.57 0.44 -2.97
C TYR A 29 -9.68 -0.95 -2.34
N ARG A 30 -8.87 -1.27 -1.32
CA ARG A 30 -8.99 -2.54 -0.56
C ARG A 30 -10.32 -2.60 0.17
N LYS A 31 -11.01 -3.75 0.05
CA LYS A 31 -12.43 -3.87 0.46
C LYS A 31 -12.70 -3.66 1.94
N ILE A 32 -11.86 -4.19 2.84
CA ILE A 32 -12.13 -4.15 4.29
C ILE A 32 -11.38 -3.00 4.97
N THR A 33 -10.10 -2.84 4.65
CA THR A 33 -9.17 -1.98 5.39
C THR A 33 -8.49 -0.96 4.46
N GLY A 34 -9.09 -0.66 3.30
CA GLY A 34 -8.62 0.41 2.42
C GLY A 34 -9.04 1.79 2.94
N VAL A 35 -8.24 2.81 2.65
CA VAL A 35 -8.57 4.21 3.05
C VAL A 35 -9.78 4.76 2.29
N GLY A 36 -10.18 4.14 1.16
CA GLY A 36 -11.31 4.57 0.36
C GLY A 36 -11.08 5.99 -0.18
N LYS A 37 -12.08 6.85 -0.05
CA LYS A 37 -11.98 8.29 -0.40
C LYS A 37 -11.58 9.17 0.80
N ARG A 38 -11.13 8.58 1.91
CA ARG A 38 -10.83 9.31 3.17
C ARG A 38 -9.38 9.77 3.23
N PHE A 39 -8.84 10.26 2.12
CA PHE A 39 -7.50 10.82 2.05
C PHE A 39 -7.56 12.19 1.36
N ARG A 40 -6.62 13.06 1.70
CA ARG A 40 -6.43 14.35 1.03
C ARG A 40 -5.39 14.20 -0.09
N ASP A 41 -5.45 15.04 -1.11
CA ASP A 41 -4.46 15.05 -2.20
C ASP A 41 -3.15 15.77 -1.78
N ILE A 42 -2.52 15.22 -0.75
CA ILE A 42 -1.29 15.74 -0.14
C ILE A 42 -0.15 14.71 -0.12
N TYR A 43 -0.45 13.46 -0.45
CA TYR A 43 0.52 12.35 -0.43
C TYR A 43 1.48 12.44 -1.63
N ASP A 44 2.64 11.81 -1.47
CA ASP A 44 3.71 11.83 -2.47
C ASP A 44 3.49 10.76 -3.54
N ALA A 45 2.88 9.61 -3.18
CA ALA A 45 2.64 8.49 -4.07
C ALA A 45 1.34 7.72 -3.73
N VAL A 46 0.92 6.84 -4.63
CA VAL A 46 -0.23 5.93 -4.43
C VAL A 46 0.24 4.48 -4.52
N GLU A 47 -0.19 3.61 -3.58
CA GLU A 47 0.04 2.18 -3.71
C GLU A 47 -0.88 1.62 -4.82
N ALA A 48 -0.34 1.53 -6.03
CA ALA A 48 -1.09 1.13 -7.22
C ALA A 48 -1.28 -0.38 -7.32
N LYS A 49 -0.45 -1.18 -6.64
CA LYS A 49 -0.56 -2.65 -6.63
C LYS A 49 -0.35 -3.21 -5.24
N ASN A 50 -1.35 -3.90 -4.71
CA ASN A 50 -1.30 -4.55 -3.42
C ASN A 50 -1.59 -6.06 -3.53
N GLY A 51 -0.80 -6.89 -2.84
CA GLY A 51 -0.88 -8.36 -2.90
C GLY A 51 -2.17 -8.96 -2.30
N ARG A 52 -2.94 -8.16 -1.55
CA ARG A 52 -4.25 -8.54 -1.00
C ARG A 52 -5.41 -7.88 -1.75
N CYS A 53 -5.13 -7.27 -2.90
CA CYS A 53 -6.14 -6.73 -3.81
C CYS A 53 -6.30 -7.59 -5.06
N SER A 54 -7.54 -7.66 -5.56
CA SER A 54 -7.84 -8.24 -6.87
C SER A 54 -7.34 -7.34 -7.99
N ARG A 55 -7.25 -7.88 -9.21
CA ARG A 55 -6.88 -7.11 -10.42
C ARG A 55 -7.66 -5.81 -10.57
N LYS A 56 -8.99 -5.86 -10.45
CA LYS A 56 -9.86 -4.67 -10.53
C LYS A 56 -9.58 -3.64 -9.42
N CYS A 57 -9.18 -4.07 -8.21
CA CYS A 57 -8.77 -3.14 -7.16
C CYS A 57 -7.47 -2.42 -7.56
N ASN A 58 -6.47 -3.16 -8.02
CA ASN A 58 -5.17 -2.62 -8.42
C ASN A 58 -5.28 -1.71 -9.66
N GLU A 59 -6.06 -2.10 -10.68
CA GLU A 59 -6.33 -1.24 -11.85
C GLU A 59 -6.93 0.11 -11.45
N ARG A 60 -7.87 0.13 -10.49
CA ARG A 60 -8.43 1.38 -9.97
C ARG A 60 -7.41 2.21 -9.21
N ALA A 61 -6.53 1.58 -8.44
CA ALA A 61 -5.48 2.28 -7.69
C ALA A 61 -4.43 2.91 -8.65
N LEU A 62 -4.08 2.21 -9.72
CA LEU A 62 -3.24 2.75 -10.79
C LEU A 62 -3.91 3.91 -11.54
N SER A 63 -5.21 3.81 -11.84
CA SER A 63 -5.96 4.95 -12.39
C SER A 63 -5.92 6.16 -11.46
N LEU A 64 -6.09 5.96 -10.15
CA LEU A 64 -6.01 7.03 -9.17
C LEU A 64 -4.64 7.71 -9.14
N SER A 65 -3.53 6.95 -9.22
CA SER A 65 -2.19 7.55 -9.24
C SER A 65 -2.01 8.48 -10.45
N ARG A 66 -2.57 8.09 -11.61
CA ARG A 66 -2.57 8.90 -12.83
C ARG A 66 -3.45 10.14 -12.70
N GLU A 67 -4.64 10.00 -12.13
CA GLU A 67 -5.56 11.12 -11.87
C GLU A 67 -4.95 12.17 -10.93
N MET A 68 -4.23 11.74 -9.90
CA MET A 68 -3.53 12.63 -8.95
C MET A 68 -2.19 13.16 -9.50
N LEU A 69 -1.75 12.69 -10.68
CA LEU A 69 -0.43 12.98 -11.24
C LEU A 69 0.72 12.64 -10.26
N LYS A 70 0.57 11.52 -9.54
CA LYS A 70 1.56 11.03 -8.56
C LYS A 70 2.26 9.77 -9.04
N PRO A 71 3.53 9.55 -8.65
CA PRO A 71 4.19 8.26 -8.80
C PRO A 71 3.43 7.16 -8.03
N PHE A 72 3.78 5.91 -8.32
CA PHE A 72 3.17 4.75 -7.72
C PHE A 72 4.15 3.92 -6.89
N THR A 73 3.60 3.13 -5.98
CA THR A 73 4.32 2.09 -5.24
C THR A 73 3.56 0.76 -5.29
N ALA A 74 4.19 -0.31 -4.79
CA ALA A 74 3.60 -1.62 -4.69
C ALA A 74 4.02 -2.34 -3.41
N GLY A 75 3.13 -3.16 -2.86
CA GLY A 75 3.39 -3.89 -1.62
C GLY A 75 2.66 -5.23 -1.55
N SER A 76 3.30 -6.22 -0.92
CA SER A 76 2.65 -7.51 -0.65
C SER A 76 1.57 -7.42 0.42
N ASP A 77 1.77 -6.53 1.40
CA ASP A 77 0.93 -6.41 2.60
C ASP A 77 0.77 -7.76 3.32
N ALA A 78 1.90 -8.48 3.39
CA ALA A 78 1.96 -9.85 3.87
C ALA A 78 1.64 -9.95 5.36
N HIS A 79 0.63 -10.76 5.68
CA HIS A 79 0.30 -11.18 7.05
C HIS A 79 0.55 -12.68 7.27
N PHE A 80 0.83 -13.42 6.19
CA PHE A 80 1.22 -14.83 6.22
C PHE A 80 2.46 -15.07 5.33
N TYR A 81 3.22 -16.13 5.62
CA TYR A 81 4.46 -16.45 4.90
C TYR A 81 4.25 -16.60 3.40
N GLU A 82 3.12 -17.14 2.96
CA GLU A 82 2.80 -17.36 1.54
C GLU A 82 2.42 -16.06 0.79
N GLU A 83 2.38 -14.92 1.49
CA GLU A 83 2.10 -13.61 0.90
C GLU A 83 3.38 -12.82 0.63
N ILE A 84 4.51 -13.19 1.26
CA ILE A 84 5.79 -12.53 1.10
C ILE A 84 6.19 -12.56 -0.38
N GLY A 85 6.58 -11.39 -0.92
CA GLY A 85 7.01 -11.26 -2.31
C GLY A 85 5.90 -11.46 -3.35
N ARG A 86 4.63 -11.65 -2.97
CA ARG A 86 3.52 -11.79 -3.94
C ARG A 86 3.45 -10.58 -4.87
N VAL A 87 3.64 -9.38 -4.32
CA VAL A 87 3.69 -8.10 -5.02
C VAL A 87 4.86 -7.31 -4.47
N TYR A 88 5.61 -6.67 -5.37
CA TYR A 88 6.79 -5.88 -5.05
C TYR A 88 6.99 -4.80 -6.12
N LEU A 89 7.83 -3.82 -5.79
CA LEU A 89 8.23 -2.75 -6.69
C LEU A 89 9.66 -3.04 -7.19
N GLU A 90 9.86 -3.01 -8.51
CA GLU A 90 11.19 -3.04 -9.12
C GLU A 90 11.67 -1.60 -9.29
N VAL A 91 12.83 -1.30 -8.70
CA VAL A 91 13.50 0.00 -8.72
C VAL A 91 15.00 -0.23 -8.82
N GLU A 92 15.66 0.58 -9.63
CA GLU A 92 17.12 0.62 -9.70
C GLU A 92 17.69 1.47 -8.55
N GLY A 93 18.76 1.01 -7.94
CA GLY A 93 19.42 1.71 -6.84
C GLY A 93 20.06 0.74 -5.85
N SER A 94 21.04 1.24 -5.11
CA SER A 94 21.85 0.45 -4.18
C SER A 94 21.79 0.95 -2.73
N ASP A 95 21.23 2.14 -2.53
CA ASP A 95 21.11 2.82 -1.24
C ASP A 95 19.76 3.52 -1.11
N GLU A 96 19.38 3.85 0.13
CA GLU A 96 18.06 4.40 0.45
C GLU A 96 17.73 5.68 -0.32
N GLU A 97 18.68 6.60 -0.51
CA GLU A 97 18.44 7.85 -1.24
C GLU A 97 18.22 7.60 -2.73
N SER A 98 19.04 6.74 -3.35
CA SER A 98 18.87 6.37 -4.76
C SER A 98 17.50 5.75 -5.01
N LEU A 99 17.08 4.81 -4.15
CA LEU A 99 15.78 4.17 -4.23
C LEU A 99 14.64 5.19 -4.05
N ARG A 100 14.75 6.05 -3.04
CA ARG A 100 13.74 7.09 -2.77
C ARG A 100 13.56 8.02 -3.97
N LYS A 101 14.66 8.45 -4.57
CA LYS A 101 14.66 9.34 -5.74
C LYS A 101 14.01 8.69 -6.95
N GLU A 102 14.36 7.44 -7.26
CA GLU A 102 13.78 6.72 -8.40
C GLU A 102 12.28 6.43 -8.21
N ILE A 103 11.83 6.18 -6.98
CA ILE A 103 10.39 6.04 -6.68
C ILE A 103 9.67 7.37 -6.93
N ILE A 104 10.19 8.48 -6.42
CA ILE A 104 9.55 9.80 -6.55
C ILE A 104 9.59 10.31 -7.99
N SER A 105 10.63 10.00 -8.76
CA SER A 105 10.69 10.32 -10.20
C SER A 105 9.75 9.46 -11.05
N GLY A 106 9.16 8.40 -10.48
CA GLY A 106 8.29 7.47 -11.19
C GLY A 106 9.05 6.43 -12.03
N ASN A 107 10.37 6.31 -11.85
CA ASN A 107 11.22 5.33 -12.52
C ASN A 107 11.17 3.97 -11.80
N SER A 108 9.97 3.42 -11.69
CA SER A 108 9.74 2.15 -11.02
C SER A 108 8.75 1.30 -11.80
N LYS A 109 8.73 -0.01 -11.50
CA LYS A 109 7.87 -0.97 -12.18
C LYS A 109 7.10 -1.83 -11.18
N LEU A 110 5.80 -1.92 -11.41
CA LEU A 110 4.89 -2.75 -10.62
C LEU A 110 5.07 -4.22 -11.01
N SER A 111 5.35 -5.07 -10.01
CA SER A 111 5.58 -6.51 -10.25
C SER A 111 4.77 -7.40 -9.30
N GLY A 112 4.69 -8.68 -9.67
CA GLY A 112 3.98 -9.71 -8.91
C GLY A 112 2.51 -9.92 -9.29
N ASN A 113 1.83 -10.74 -8.50
CA ASN A 113 0.53 -11.33 -8.82
C ASN A 113 -0.61 -10.71 -8.02
N ASP A 114 -1.73 -10.42 -8.69
CA ASP A 114 -2.95 -10.00 -8.02
C ASP A 114 -3.55 -11.16 -7.20
N LEU A 115 -4.36 -10.82 -6.20
CA LEU A 115 -5.06 -11.83 -5.41
C LEU A 115 -6.07 -12.59 -6.28
N SER A 116 -5.85 -13.90 -6.43
CA SER A 116 -6.76 -14.78 -7.15
C SER A 116 -8.09 -14.94 -6.42
N LEU A 117 -9.12 -15.49 -7.08
CA LEU A 117 -10.41 -15.78 -6.44
C LEU A 117 -10.26 -16.78 -5.28
N LYS A 118 -9.50 -17.86 -5.49
CA LYS A 118 -9.17 -18.84 -4.45
C LYS A 118 -8.42 -18.18 -3.29
N GLY A 119 -7.42 -17.35 -3.62
CA GLY A 119 -6.68 -16.57 -2.63
C GLY A 119 -7.56 -15.61 -1.84
N SER A 120 -8.54 -14.98 -2.51
CA SER A 120 -9.52 -14.09 -1.87
C SER A 120 -10.38 -14.84 -0.86
N ILE A 121 -10.93 -15.99 -1.24
CA ILE A 121 -11.75 -16.82 -0.33
C ILE A 121 -10.91 -17.24 0.89
N SER A 122 -9.71 -17.77 0.65
CA SER A 122 -8.78 -18.17 1.71
C SER A 122 -8.47 -17.01 2.66
N LEU A 123 -8.20 -15.82 2.11
CA LEU A 123 -7.91 -14.62 2.89
C LEU A 123 -9.08 -14.22 3.79
N TYR A 124 -10.31 -14.16 3.27
CA TYR A 124 -11.47 -13.79 4.07
C TYR A 124 -11.80 -14.84 5.14
N LEU A 125 -11.61 -16.13 4.86
CA LEU A 125 -11.73 -17.19 5.86
C LEU A 125 -10.69 -17.03 6.98
N LYS A 126 -9.42 -16.77 6.63
CA LYS A 126 -8.36 -16.49 7.61
C LYS A 126 -8.69 -15.26 8.47
N LEU A 127 -9.12 -14.16 7.84
CA LEU A 127 -9.55 -12.94 8.54
C LEU A 127 -10.69 -13.20 9.53
N GLY A 128 -11.68 -14.03 9.14
CA GLY A 128 -12.78 -14.41 10.03
C GLY A 128 -12.31 -15.25 11.23
N ARG A 129 -11.43 -16.22 10.99
CA ARG A 129 -10.83 -17.03 12.06
C ARG A 129 -10.02 -16.16 13.03
N ASP A 130 -9.21 -15.24 12.51
CA ASP A 130 -8.41 -14.33 13.33
C ASP A 130 -9.27 -13.34 14.12
N TYR A 131 -10.39 -12.89 13.56
CA TYR A 131 -11.35 -12.05 14.27
C TYR A 131 -11.95 -12.80 15.48
N VAL A 132 -12.32 -14.07 15.29
CA VAL A 132 -12.87 -14.91 16.37
C VAL A 132 -11.80 -15.22 17.42
N SER A 133 -10.59 -15.62 17.01
CA SER A 133 -9.50 -15.94 17.95
C SER A 133 -9.08 -14.76 18.81
N ARG A 134 -9.24 -13.52 18.30
CA ARG A 134 -8.99 -12.27 19.04
C ARG A 134 -10.18 -11.78 19.87
N GLY A 135 -11.21 -12.60 20.06
CA GLY A 135 -12.40 -12.24 20.82
C GLY A 135 -13.22 -11.13 20.16
N PHE A 136 -13.45 -11.25 18.85
CA PHE A 136 -14.26 -10.33 18.06
C PHE A 136 -13.66 -8.91 17.98
N ARG A 137 -12.33 -8.82 17.94
CA ARG A 137 -11.59 -7.56 17.74
C ARG A 137 -11.03 -7.47 16.32
N ARG A 138 -11.17 -6.30 15.69
CA ARG A 138 -10.64 -6.04 14.34
C ARG A 138 -9.10 -5.96 14.37
N ILE A 139 -8.48 -6.22 13.21
CA ILE A 139 -7.06 -5.88 12.96
C ILE A 139 -6.98 -4.37 12.79
#